data_AF-A0A840FAS7-F1
#
_entry.id   AF-A0A840FAS7-F1
#
_cell.length_a   1.000
_cell.length_b   1.000
_cell.length_c   1.000
_cell.angle_alpha   90.00
_cell.angle_beta   90.00
_cell.angle_gamma   90.00
#
_symmetry.space_group_name_H-M   'P 1'
#
loop_
_entity.id
_entity.type
_entity.pdbx_description
1 polymer ?
#
loop_
_entity_poly.entity_id
_entity_poly.type
_entity_poly.pdbx_seq_one_letter_code
_entity_poly.pdbx_strand_id
1 'polypeptide(L)'
;MTTGLNRRHLLAGFAAFTACPAAAQTSVTAILDAAAKLPPTEALKLLAPIDAARLPPTERLDVEAARAGLAIDVRLGQRPTDYALLLQRRLGDAATPDRAIERLDRALATLSARALPLFKKIGHTVGTIGDRYAALFAETDQYFATADQAIAAMLRTLADLRIDTQALLPAVPPYCLDVSVRQLSAEEIAAGKQGYREPPAPGHPGAYIVDLKDLTRRPAWSLPSVVAHELLPGHMVQLGIESAAPPHPLRITYAAAFVEGWATYAETLVASRFTDPRVALGHLHWLIFRAARARIDLGLHHQHWSQDEARARQIEWQGAPVYFASFDTELTRTLREPASRAAEALAWLALADRAPRDPARRRRWHAAVLANGRKRLEQLP
;
A
#
# COMPACT_ATOMS: atom_id res chain seq x y z
N MET A 1 -2.34 -4.39 -89.69
CA MET A 1 -1.84 -5.74 -89.99
C MET A 1 -1.14 -6.28 -88.75
N THR A 2 -1.58 -7.45 -88.33
CA THR A 2 -1.15 -8.27 -87.21
C THR A 2 0.29 -8.76 -87.33
N THR A 3 0.88 -9.08 -86.17
CA THR A 3 1.83 -10.17 -85.80
C THR A 3 2.85 -9.60 -84.81
N GLY A 4 3.05 -10.08 -83.58
CA GLY A 4 2.87 -11.41 -83.02
C GLY A 4 4.23 -12.08 -82.93
N LEU A 5 4.86 -12.08 -81.74
CA LEU A 5 6.04 -12.91 -81.47
C LEU A 5 5.98 -13.46 -80.04
N ASN A 6 6.26 -14.76 -79.97
CA ASN A 6 5.95 -15.69 -78.91
C ASN A 6 7.19 -15.99 -78.04
N ARG A 7 6.91 -16.51 -76.84
CA ARG A 7 7.81 -17.04 -75.80
C ARG A 7 8.94 -17.95 -76.30
N ARG A 8 10.05 -18.03 -75.54
CA ARG A 8 10.55 -19.27 -74.88
C ARG A 8 11.76 -19.05 -73.94
N HIS A 9 11.56 -19.52 -72.70
CA HIS A 9 12.46 -20.13 -71.70
C HIS A 9 13.73 -19.44 -71.20
N LEU A 10 13.76 -19.20 -69.87
CA LEU A 10 14.91 -19.46 -69.00
C LEU A 10 14.40 -19.91 -67.62
N LEU A 11 14.78 -21.13 -67.23
CA LEU A 11 14.49 -21.80 -65.96
C LEU A 11 15.71 -21.69 -65.02
N ALA A 12 15.42 -21.34 -63.78
CA ALA A 12 15.93 -21.88 -62.51
C ALA A 12 17.44 -21.92 -62.21
N GLY A 13 17.81 -21.19 -61.16
CA GLY A 13 18.93 -21.49 -60.27
C GLY A 13 18.52 -21.19 -58.83
N PHE A 14 18.28 -22.25 -58.05
CA PHE A 14 17.89 -22.23 -56.65
C PHE A 14 19.04 -21.78 -55.74
N ALA A 15 18.77 -20.84 -54.83
CA ALA A 15 19.48 -20.72 -53.56
C ALA A 15 18.43 -20.59 -52.45
N ALA A 16 18.11 -21.74 -51.83
CA ALA A 16 17.21 -21.80 -50.69
C ALA A 16 17.93 -21.34 -49.42
N PHE A 17 17.69 -20.10 -49.00
CA PHE A 17 17.75 -19.75 -47.58
C PHE A 17 16.35 -19.95 -47.00
N THR A 18 16.04 -21.19 -46.62
CA THR A 18 14.95 -21.42 -45.67
C THR A 18 15.44 -20.97 -44.30
N ALA A 19 15.09 -19.74 -43.94
CA ALA A 19 15.16 -19.27 -42.58
C ALA A 19 14.47 -20.30 -41.66
N CYS A 20 15.18 -20.79 -40.65
CA CYS A 20 14.52 -21.40 -39.50
C CYS A 20 13.45 -20.42 -39.00
N PRO A 21 12.24 -20.88 -38.65
CA PRO A 21 11.34 -20.03 -37.88
C PRO A 21 12.08 -19.74 -36.57
N ALA A 22 12.39 -18.47 -36.30
CA ALA A 22 12.78 -18.06 -34.97
C ALA A 22 11.67 -18.57 -34.05
N ALA A 23 11.97 -19.55 -33.19
CA ALA A 23 11.03 -20.01 -32.19
C ALA A 23 10.47 -18.77 -31.49
N ALA A 24 9.16 -18.57 -31.54
CA ALA A 24 8.53 -17.42 -30.91
C ALA A 24 8.94 -17.43 -29.44
N GLN A 25 9.86 -16.54 -29.08
CA GLN A 25 10.39 -16.46 -27.72
C GLN A 25 9.21 -16.08 -26.84
N THR A 26 8.71 -17.05 -26.06
CA THR A 26 7.54 -16.83 -25.21
C THR A 26 7.89 -15.71 -24.23
N SER A 27 7.10 -14.64 -24.20
CA SER A 27 7.34 -13.52 -23.30
C SER A 27 7.22 -13.99 -21.85
N VAL A 28 7.98 -13.37 -20.94
CA VAL A 28 7.90 -13.68 -19.50
C VAL A 28 6.46 -13.52 -18.98
N THR A 29 5.76 -12.49 -19.44
CA THR A 29 4.33 -12.27 -19.13
C THR A 29 3.47 -13.47 -19.50
N ALA A 30 3.62 -14.03 -20.71
CA ALA A 30 2.84 -15.20 -21.12
C ALA A 30 3.14 -16.44 -20.27
N ILE A 31 4.39 -16.60 -19.83
CA ILE A 31 4.75 -17.69 -18.90
C ILE A 31 4.12 -17.47 -17.52
N LEU A 32 4.10 -16.23 -17.01
CA LEU A 32 3.45 -15.87 -15.75
C LEU A 32 1.92 -16.03 -15.82
N ASP A 33 1.29 -15.68 -16.94
CA ASP A 33 -0.14 -15.89 -17.19
C ASP A 33 -0.51 -17.38 -17.20
N ALA A 34 0.36 -18.22 -17.77
CA ALA A 34 0.21 -19.66 -17.72
C ALA A 34 0.41 -20.20 -16.29
N ALA A 35 1.45 -19.73 -15.59
CA ALA A 35 1.73 -20.12 -14.21
C ALA A 35 0.58 -19.77 -13.26
N ALA A 36 -0.08 -18.61 -13.44
CA ALA A 36 -1.22 -18.17 -12.63
C ALA A 36 -2.45 -19.11 -12.71
N LYS A 37 -2.51 -19.99 -13.72
CA LYS A 37 -3.61 -20.95 -13.93
C LYS A 37 -3.26 -22.36 -13.46
N LEU A 38 -2.02 -22.59 -13.03
CA LEU A 38 -1.53 -23.91 -12.61
C LEU A 38 -1.55 -24.05 -11.08
N PRO A 39 -1.64 -25.29 -10.56
CA PRO A 39 -1.36 -25.54 -9.15
C PRO A 39 0.04 -25.03 -8.77
N PRO A 40 0.26 -24.53 -7.53
CA PRO A 40 1.51 -23.87 -7.16
C PRO A 40 2.79 -24.65 -7.47
N THR A 41 2.80 -25.97 -7.27
CA THR A 41 3.95 -26.83 -7.59
C THR A 41 4.28 -26.84 -9.09
N GLU A 42 3.27 -26.93 -9.96
CA GLU A 42 3.47 -26.95 -11.41
C GLU A 42 3.83 -25.55 -11.93
N ALA A 43 3.21 -24.51 -11.37
CA ALA A 43 3.57 -23.12 -11.64
C ALA A 43 5.06 -22.84 -11.34
N LEU A 44 5.57 -23.34 -10.21
CA LEU A 44 6.98 -23.21 -9.87
C LEU A 44 7.91 -23.92 -10.85
N LYS A 45 7.57 -25.14 -11.29
CA LYS A 45 8.34 -25.86 -12.31
C LYS A 45 8.39 -25.09 -13.62
N LEU A 46 7.27 -24.50 -14.03
CA LEU A 46 7.18 -23.67 -15.24
C LEU A 46 8.05 -22.42 -15.13
N LEU A 47 8.06 -21.77 -13.96
CA LEU A 47 8.86 -20.56 -13.75
C LEU A 47 10.35 -20.85 -13.53
N ALA A 48 10.74 -22.03 -13.06
CA ALA A 48 12.12 -22.36 -12.66
C ALA A 48 13.22 -22.06 -13.71
N PRO A 49 13.03 -22.30 -15.02
CA PRO A 49 14.08 -22.06 -16.02
C PRO A 49 14.39 -20.59 -16.32
N ILE A 50 13.54 -19.65 -15.88
CA ILE A 50 13.71 -18.22 -16.18
C ILE A 50 14.93 -17.64 -15.43
N ASP A 51 15.92 -17.12 -16.15
CA ASP A 51 17.02 -16.37 -15.53
C ASP A 51 16.59 -14.93 -15.21
N ALA A 52 16.05 -14.73 -14.00
CA ALA A 52 15.52 -13.45 -13.56
C ALA A 52 16.58 -12.32 -13.53
N ALA A 53 17.88 -12.65 -13.39
CA ALA A 53 18.94 -11.67 -13.35
C ALA A 53 19.19 -10.99 -14.71
N ARG A 54 18.73 -11.62 -15.81
CA ARG A 54 18.83 -11.09 -17.17
C ARG A 54 17.59 -10.32 -17.61
N LEU A 55 16.55 -10.27 -16.79
CA LEU A 55 15.29 -9.61 -17.11
C LEU A 55 15.35 -8.10 -16.83
N PRO A 56 14.54 -7.30 -17.54
CA PRO A 56 14.24 -5.93 -17.15
C PRO A 56 13.73 -5.86 -15.70
N PRO A 57 13.94 -4.74 -14.98
CA PRO A 57 13.64 -4.65 -13.55
C PRO A 57 12.21 -5.06 -13.15
N THR A 58 11.18 -4.63 -13.90
CA THR A 58 9.77 -4.97 -13.61
C THR A 58 9.51 -6.47 -13.75
N GLU A 59 9.96 -7.08 -14.85
CA GLU A 59 9.78 -8.52 -15.11
C GLU A 59 10.55 -9.38 -14.10
N ARG A 60 11.77 -8.95 -13.73
CA ARG A 60 12.54 -9.59 -12.65
C ARG A 60 11.74 -9.62 -11.35
N LEU A 61 11.19 -8.46 -10.94
CA LEU A 61 10.38 -8.36 -9.72
C LEU A 61 9.12 -9.25 -9.79
N ASP A 62 8.49 -9.35 -10.96
CA ASP A 62 7.31 -10.19 -11.17
C ASP A 62 7.63 -11.68 -11.01
N VAL A 63 8.70 -12.16 -11.65
CA VAL A 63 9.14 -13.56 -11.57
C VAL A 63 9.61 -13.92 -10.17
N GLU A 64 10.39 -13.07 -9.52
CA GLU A 64 10.85 -13.27 -8.14
C GLU A 64 9.68 -13.32 -7.15
N ALA A 65 8.74 -12.36 -7.25
CA ALA A 65 7.58 -12.33 -6.38
C ALA A 65 6.66 -13.55 -6.59
N ALA A 66 6.45 -13.94 -7.85
CA ALA A 66 5.69 -15.14 -8.19
C ALA A 66 6.33 -16.41 -7.61
N ARG A 67 7.65 -16.60 -7.80
CA ARG A 67 8.37 -17.76 -7.23
C ARG A 67 8.31 -17.80 -5.71
N ALA A 68 8.58 -16.68 -5.05
CA ALA A 68 8.55 -16.60 -3.59
C ALA A 68 7.16 -16.89 -3.03
N GLY A 69 6.13 -16.28 -3.62
CA GLY A 69 4.74 -16.45 -3.23
C GLY A 69 4.20 -17.87 -3.47
N LEU A 70 4.44 -18.43 -4.66
CA LEU A 70 3.99 -19.78 -5.01
C LEU A 70 4.68 -20.84 -4.13
N ALA A 71 5.95 -20.66 -3.75
CA ALA A 71 6.63 -21.55 -2.81
C ALA A 71 5.97 -21.55 -1.42
N ILE A 72 5.44 -20.41 -1.00
CA ILE A 72 4.65 -20.31 0.23
C ILE A 72 3.28 -20.98 0.05
N ASP A 73 2.63 -20.79 -1.10
CA ASP A 73 1.34 -21.43 -1.40
C ASP A 73 1.41 -22.96 -1.40
N VAL A 74 2.52 -23.55 -1.88
CA VAL A 74 2.77 -25.00 -1.75
C VAL A 74 2.74 -25.45 -0.27
N ARG A 75 3.39 -24.68 0.61
CA ARG A 75 3.46 -24.99 2.04
C ARG A 75 2.12 -24.76 2.74
N LEU A 76 1.37 -23.72 2.35
CA LEU A 76 0.02 -23.45 2.84
C LEU A 76 -0.97 -24.54 2.39
N GLY A 77 -0.78 -25.16 1.23
CA GLY A 77 -1.58 -26.31 0.81
C GLY A 77 -1.52 -27.49 1.80
N GLN A 78 -0.45 -27.59 2.58
CA GLN A 78 -0.30 -28.59 3.65
C GLN A 78 -0.69 -28.06 5.04
N ARG A 79 -0.56 -26.75 5.25
CA ARG A 79 -0.78 -26.06 6.52
C ARG A 79 -1.57 -24.77 6.30
N PRO A 80 -2.87 -24.85 5.96
CA PRO A 80 -3.64 -23.72 5.45
C PRO A 80 -3.84 -22.59 6.47
N THR A 81 -3.72 -22.90 7.76
CA THR A 81 -3.88 -21.95 8.88
C THR A 81 -2.57 -21.53 9.52
N ASP A 82 -1.41 -21.89 8.96
CA ASP A 82 -0.11 -21.49 9.49
C ASP A 82 0.06 -19.97 9.33
N TYR A 83 -0.10 -19.24 10.44
CA TYR A 83 -0.09 -17.79 10.45
C TYR A 83 1.26 -17.21 10.00
N ALA A 84 2.38 -17.86 10.34
CA ALA A 84 3.69 -17.40 9.91
C ALA A 84 3.82 -17.46 8.38
N LEU A 85 3.27 -18.51 7.75
CA LEU A 85 3.21 -18.62 6.30
C LEU A 85 2.28 -17.59 5.66
N LEU A 86 1.09 -17.37 6.23
CA LEU A 86 0.16 -16.34 5.75
C LEU A 86 0.77 -14.95 5.83
N LEU A 87 1.50 -14.66 6.90
CA LEU A 87 2.23 -13.42 7.07
C LEU A 87 3.35 -13.28 6.03
N GLN A 88 4.20 -14.30 5.88
CA GLN A 88 5.28 -14.34 4.90
C GLN A 88 4.75 -14.17 3.46
N ARG A 89 3.58 -14.75 3.16
CA ARG A 89 2.93 -14.67 1.85
C ARG A 89 2.63 -13.23 1.45
N ARG A 90 2.13 -12.42 2.39
CA ARG A 90 1.69 -11.04 2.16
C ARG A 90 2.81 -10.01 2.33
N LEU A 91 3.67 -10.24 3.31
CA LEU A 91 4.72 -9.32 3.71
C LEU A 91 5.96 -9.45 2.83
N GLY A 92 6.43 -10.68 2.62
CA GLY A 92 7.77 -10.89 2.12
C GLY A 92 8.64 -11.75 3.04
N ASP A 93 9.63 -11.10 3.65
CA ASP A 93 10.57 -11.65 4.63
C ASP A 93 9.93 -12.61 5.64
N ALA A 94 10.72 -13.58 6.08
CA ALA A 94 10.34 -14.48 7.15
C ALA A 94 10.27 -13.72 8.50
N ALA A 95 9.10 -13.22 8.84
CA ALA A 95 8.78 -12.71 10.17
C ALA A 95 8.03 -13.78 10.97
N THR A 96 8.57 -14.15 12.14
CA THR A 96 7.84 -15.00 13.08
C THR A 96 6.75 -14.20 13.79
N PRO A 97 5.58 -14.78 14.13
CA PRO A 97 4.51 -14.07 14.84
C PRO A 97 4.97 -13.40 16.14
N ASP A 98 5.84 -14.05 16.92
CA ASP A 98 6.30 -13.50 18.20
C ASP A 98 7.15 -12.23 18.03
N ARG A 99 8.08 -12.22 17.07
CA ARG A 99 8.84 -11.00 16.70
C ARG A 99 7.93 -9.90 16.16
N ALA A 100 6.88 -10.26 15.43
CA ALA A 100 5.90 -9.30 14.94
C ALA A 100 5.13 -8.65 16.10
N ILE A 101 4.66 -9.46 17.06
CA ILE A 101 4.03 -8.98 18.31
C ILE A 101 4.96 -8.01 19.04
N GLU A 102 6.20 -8.42 19.31
CA GLU A 102 7.17 -7.61 20.03
C GLU A 102 7.44 -6.25 19.34
N ARG A 103 7.55 -6.27 18.01
CA ARG A 103 7.78 -5.06 17.20
C ARG A 103 6.58 -4.12 17.21
N LEU A 104 5.36 -4.66 17.20
CA LEU A 104 4.10 -3.89 17.23
C LEU A 104 3.83 -3.34 18.63
N ASP A 105 4.08 -4.11 19.69
CA ASP A 105 3.94 -3.65 21.08
C ASP A 105 4.89 -2.47 21.35
N ARG A 106 6.14 -2.55 20.88
CA ARG A 106 7.06 -1.40 20.90
C ARG A 106 6.56 -0.20 20.10
N ALA A 107 5.96 -0.43 18.94
CA ALA A 107 5.43 0.65 18.11
C ALA A 107 4.28 1.37 18.83
N LEU A 108 3.31 0.61 19.36
CA LEU A 108 2.19 1.15 20.14
C LEU A 108 2.71 1.95 21.35
N ALA A 109 3.61 1.38 22.15
CA ALA A 109 4.19 2.06 23.31
C ALA A 109 4.90 3.38 22.91
N THR A 110 5.67 3.36 21.82
CA THR A 110 6.38 4.56 21.32
C THR A 110 5.39 5.63 20.85
N LEU A 111 4.33 5.25 20.13
CA LEU A 111 3.32 6.18 19.63
C LEU A 111 2.53 6.80 20.78
N SER A 112 2.09 5.99 21.75
CA SER A 112 1.42 6.47 22.96
C SER A 112 2.30 7.43 23.75
N ALA A 113 3.59 7.09 23.94
CA ALA A 113 4.54 7.97 24.63
C ALA A 113 4.73 9.32 23.92
N ARG A 114 4.74 9.34 22.58
CA ARG A 114 4.80 10.59 21.79
C ARG A 114 3.53 11.43 21.90
N ALA A 115 2.36 10.80 22.08
CA ALA A 115 1.09 11.48 22.20
C ALA A 115 0.89 12.15 23.58
N LEU A 116 1.40 11.55 24.66
CA LEU A 116 1.26 12.08 26.03
C LEU A 116 1.63 13.57 26.20
N PRO A 117 2.81 14.07 25.75
CA PRO A 117 3.15 15.48 25.88
C PRO A 117 2.26 16.39 25.02
N LEU A 118 1.72 15.90 23.91
CA LEU A 118 0.79 16.68 23.07
C LEU A 118 -0.57 16.79 23.75
N PHE A 119 -1.07 15.70 24.33
CA PHE A 119 -2.28 15.71 25.14
C PHE A 119 -2.17 16.66 26.34
N LYS A 120 -1.00 16.72 26.99
CA LYS A 120 -0.73 17.72 28.05
C LYS A 120 -0.87 19.16 27.54
N LYS A 121 -0.42 19.47 26.31
CA LYS A 121 -0.53 20.82 25.73
C LYS A 121 -1.98 21.25 25.48
N ILE A 122 -2.88 20.30 25.26
CA ILE A 122 -4.31 20.56 24.98
C ILE A 122 -5.22 20.26 26.16
N GLY A 123 -4.65 20.01 27.36
CA GLY A 123 -5.41 19.82 28.60
C GLY A 123 -5.96 18.41 28.87
N HIS A 124 -5.84 17.48 27.93
CA HIS A 124 -6.34 16.09 28.09
C HIS A 124 -5.36 15.22 28.89
N THR A 125 -5.38 15.35 30.22
CA THR A 125 -4.39 14.74 31.11
C THR A 125 -4.87 13.51 31.89
N VAL A 126 -6.14 13.12 31.76
CA VAL A 126 -6.79 12.08 32.56
C VAL A 126 -6.87 10.76 31.79
N GLY A 127 -6.78 9.64 32.50
CA GLY A 127 -6.99 8.30 31.94
C GLY A 127 -5.85 7.76 31.06
N THR A 128 -6.15 6.63 30.44
CA THR A 128 -5.30 5.92 29.47
C THR A 128 -5.14 6.73 28.19
N ILE A 129 -4.32 6.24 27.25
CA ILE A 129 -4.18 6.88 25.94
C ILE A 129 -5.50 6.82 25.14
N GLY A 130 -6.22 5.69 25.22
CA GLY A 130 -7.52 5.53 24.60
C GLY A 130 -8.55 6.50 25.15
N ASP A 131 -8.60 6.70 26.47
CA ASP A 131 -9.53 7.65 27.11
C ASP A 131 -9.32 9.08 26.60
N ARG A 132 -8.06 9.48 26.41
CA ARG A 132 -7.71 10.83 25.91
C ARG A 132 -8.09 11.01 24.45
N TYR A 133 -7.89 9.98 23.62
CA TYR A 133 -8.38 10.02 22.25
C TYR A 133 -9.90 10.05 22.20
N ALA A 134 -10.59 9.25 23.02
CA ALA A 134 -12.05 9.28 23.10
C ALA A 134 -12.56 10.69 23.50
N ALA A 135 -11.92 11.34 24.47
CA ALA A 135 -12.24 12.71 24.85
C ALA A 135 -11.98 13.71 23.71
N LEU A 136 -10.87 13.57 22.98
CA LEU A 136 -10.55 14.41 21.82
C LEU A 136 -11.56 14.25 20.67
N PHE A 137 -12.08 13.05 20.43
CA PHE A 137 -13.14 12.82 19.45
C PHE A 137 -14.50 13.41 19.91
N ALA A 138 -14.73 13.56 21.21
CA ALA A 138 -15.96 14.13 21.73
C ALA A 138 -16.04 15.67 21.63
N GLU A 139 -14.94 16.35 21.28
CA GLU A 139 -14.91 17.81 21.08
C GLU A 139 -15.61 18.21 19.77
N THR A 140 -16.87 18.64 19.87
CA THR A 140 -17.72 18.91 18.69
C THR A 140 -17.32 20.15 17.89
N ASP A 141 -16.53 21.06 18.47
CA ASP A 141 -15.97 22.23 17.78
C ASP A 141 -14.81 21.89 16.85
N GLN A 142 -14.35 20.63 16.85
CA GLN A 142 -13.26 20.14 16.00
C GLN A 142 -13.72 19.59 14.64
N TYR A 143 -14.99 19.73 14.29
CA TYR A 143 -15.57 19.16 13.07
C TYR A 143 -15.91 20.24 12.03
N PHE A 144 -15.86 19.86 10.75
CA PHE A 144 -16.28 20.76 9.67
C PHE A 144 -17.80 20.93 9.66
N ALA A 145 -18.27 22.15 9.41
CA ALA A 145 -19.70 22.41 9.26
C ALA A 145 -20.22 21.93 7.90
N THR A 146 -19.37 21.94 6.85
CA THR A 146 -19.75 21.54 5.49
C THR A 146 -18.66 20.72 4.80
N ALA A 147 -19.07 19.95 3.79
CA ALA A 147 -18.15 19.17 2.96
C ALA A 147 -17.16 20.09 2.22
N ASP A 148 -17.61 21.25 1.74
CA ASP A 148 -16.76 22.22 1.04
C ASP A 148 -15.63 22.75 1.94
N GLN A 149 -15.89 22.98 3.22
CA GLN A 149 -14.86 23.36 4.18
C GLN A 149 -13.80 22.24 4.37
N ALA A 150 -14.25 20.99 4.44
CA ALA A 150 -13.37 19.83 4.55
C ALA A 150 -12.49 19.68 3.29
N ILE A 151 -13.10 19.76 2.10
CA ILE A 151 -12.37 19.70 0.82
C ILE A 151 -11.36 20.85 0.71
N ALA A 152 -11.77 22.08 1.02
CA ALA A 152 -10.87 23.23 0.99
C ALA A 152 -9.67 23.05 1.96
N ALA A 153 -9.89 22.47 3.15
CA ALA A 153 -8.81 22.16 4.09
C ALA A 153 -7.86 21.07 3.56
N MET A 154 -8.41 20.04 2.91
CA MET A 154 -7.59 19.00 2.26
C MET A 154 -6.75 19.58 1.12
N LEU A 155 -7.33 20.44 0.29
CA LEU A 155 -6.63 21.08 -0.83
C LEU A 155 -5.51 22.01 -0.34
N ARG A 156 -5.72 22.76 0.75
CA ARG A 156 -4.65 23.56 1.38
C ARG A 156 -3.51 22.66 1.87
N THR A 157 -3.84 21.61 2.61
CA THR A 157 -2.83 20.63 3.08
C THR A 157 -2.09 20.02 1.89
N LEU A 158 -2.80 19.63 0.84
CA LEU A 158 -2.23 19.03 -0.36
C LEU A 158 -1.26 19.97 -1.08
N ALA A 159 -1.56 21.27 -1.13
CA ALA A 159 -0.67 22.27 -1.71
C ALA A 159 0.68 22.32 -0.98
N ASP A 160 0.66 22.35 0.35
CA ASP A 160 1.87 22.33 1.17
C ASP A 160 2.65 21.01 1.00
N LEU A 161 1.94 19.88 1.08
CA LEU A 161 2.54 18.56 0.95
C LEU A 161 3.10 18.29 -0.45
N ARG A 162 2.60 18.95 -1.50
CA ARG A 162 3.16 18.86 -2.85
C ARG A 162 4.59 19.39 -2.90
N ILE A 163 4.85 20.52 -2.24
CA ILE A 163 6.19 21.12 -2.13
C ILE A 163 7.12 20.17 -1.36
N ASP A 164 6.65 19.66 -0.21
CA ASP A 164 7.43 18.71 0.60
C ASP A 164 7.74 17.43 -0.16
N THR A 165 6.76 16.91 -0.91
CA THR A 165 6.92 15.70 -1.71
C THR A 165 8.01 15.87 -2.75
N GLN A 166 8.06 17.00 -3.45
CA GLN A 166 9.15 17.29 -4.39
C GLN A 166 10.52 17.34 -3.71
N ALA A 167 10.60 17.90 -2.50
CA ALA A 167 11.83 17.96 -1.74
C ALA A 167 12.27 16.59 -1.21
N LEU A 168 11.33 15.78 -0.72
CA LEU A 168 11.58 14.46 -0.12
C LEU A 168 11.82 13.39 -1.17
N LEU A 169 11.17 13.48 -2.33
CA LEU A 169 11.14 12.47 -3.38
C LEU A 169 11.46 13.11 -4.75
N PRO A 170 12.70 13.58 -4.97
CA PRO A 170 13.05 14.38 -6.15
C PRO A 170 12.96 13.63 -7.49
N ALA A 171 12.89 12.29 -7.46
CA ALA A 171 12.77 11.44 -8.65
C ALA A 171 11.31 11.10 -9.02
N VAL A 172 10.33 11.67 -8.31
CA VAL A 172 8.91 11.40 -8.60
C VAL A 172 8.51 12.06 -9.92
N PRO A 173 7.90 11.31 -10.86
CA PRO A 173 7.42 11.88 -12.12
C PRO A 173 6.41 13.02 -11.89
N PRO A 174 6.44 14.11 -12.67
CA PRO A 174 5.54 15.26 -12.46
C PRO A 174 4.05 14.90 -12.43
N TYR A 175 3.61 13.95 -13.26
CA TYR A 175 2.21 13.50 -13.30
C TYR A 175 1.76 12.87 -11.97
N CYS A 176 2.67 12.28 -11.19
CA CYS A 176 2.35 11.72 -9.86
C CYS A 176 2.02 12.80 -8.82
N LEU A 177 2.37 14.06 -9.11
CA LEU A 177 2.05 15.21 -8.28
C LEU A 177 0.75 15.89 -8.74
N ASP A 178 0.26 15.58 -9.94
CA ASP A 178 -0.95 16.14 -10.49
C ASP A 178 -2.18 15.42 -9.94
N VAL A 179 -2.52 15.76 -8.69
CA VAL A 179 -3.58 15.10 -7.94
C VAL A 179 -4.51 16.11 -7.31
N SER A 180 -5.77 15.71 -7.13
CA SER A 180 -6.83 16.55 -6.55
C SER A 180 -7.66 15.78 -5.52
N VAL A 181 -8.58 16.49 -4.87
CA VAL A 181 -9.56 15.90 -3.94
C VAL A 181 -10.95 16.38 -4.33
N ARG A 182 -11.91 15.45 -4.35
CA ARG A 182 -13.33 15.77 -4.45
C ARG A 182 -14.14 14.87 -3.53
N GLN A 183 -15.38 15.26 -3.26
CA GLN A 183 -16.33 14.37 -2.58
C GLN A 183 -16.97 13.38 -3.55
N LEU A 184 -17.59 12.32 -2.99
CA LEU A 184 -18.48 11.45 -3.75
C LEU A 184 -19.65 12.25 -4.34
N SER A 185 -20.01 11.96 -5.58
CA SER A 185 -21.22 12.50 -6.21
C SER A 185 -22.48 11.85 -5.63
N ALA A 186 -23.64 12.46 -5.86
CA ALA A 186 -24.93 11.88 -5.46
C ALA A 186 -25.16 10.49 -6.08
N GLU A 187 -24.74 10.29 -7.33
CA GLU A 187 -24.82 9.00 -8.03
C GLU A 187 -23.91 7.95 -7.37
N GLU A 188 -22.67 8.34 -7.02
CA GLU A 188 -21.72 7.44 -6.35
C GLU A 188 -22.23 7.01 -4.97
N ILE A 189 -22.83 7.95 -4.23
CA ILE A 189 -23.47 7.66 -2.93
C ILE A 189 -24.67 6.72 -3.12
N ALA A 190 -25.53 6.99 -4.10
CA ALA A 190 -26.69 6.14 -4.40
C ALA A 190 -26.27 4.73 -4.84
N ALA A 191 -25.13 4.59 -5.51
CA ALA A 191 -24.51 3.32 -5.86
C ALA A 191 -23.80 2.61 -4.69
N GLY A 192 -23.87 3.17 -3.47
CA GLY A 192 -23.28 2.58 -2.27
C GLY A 192 -21.75 2.68 -2.21
N LYS A 193 -21.12 3.52 -3.03
CA LYS A 193 -19.67 3.68 -3.02
C LYS A 193 -19.19 4.25 -1.68
N GLN A 194 -18.00 3.81 -1.30
CA GLN A 194 -17.18 4.40 -0.25
C GLN A 194 -16.09 5.26 -0.89
N GLY A 195 -15.29 5.95 -0.09
CA GLY A 195 -14.17 6.72 -0.60
C GLY A 195 -13.18 5.85 -1.38
N TYR A 196 -12.67 6.36 -2.49
CA TYR A 196 -11.82 5.60 -3.41
C TYR A 196 -10.79 6.50 -4.10
N ARG A 197 -9.83 5.88 -4.80
CA ARG A 197 -8.71 6.56 -5.46
C ARG A 197 -8.78 6.36 -6.96
N GLU A 198 -8.44 7.41 -7.69
CA GLU A 198 -8.12 7.39 -9.11
C GLU A 198 -6.62 7.70 -9.20
N PRO A 199 -5.74 6.68 -9.36
CA PRO A 199 -4.30 6.91 -9.41
C PRO A 199 -3.91 7.77 -10.62
N PRO A 200 -2.95 8.70 -10.47
CA PRO A 200 -2.45 9.45 -11.61
C PRO A 200 -1.70 8.52 -12.58
N ALA A 201 -1.73 8.86 -13.87
CA ALA A 201 -0.97 8.17 -14.91
C ALA A 201 -0.47 9.19 -15.94
N PRO A 202 0.46 8.83 -16.85
CA PRO A 202 0.83 9.73 -17.95
C PRO A 202 -0.42 10.22 -18.70
N GLY A 203 -0.60 11.55 -18.74
CA GLY A 203 -1.76 12.21 -19.37
C GLY A 203 -3.07 12.19 -18.57
N HIS A 204 -3.10 11.61 -17.37
CA HIS A 204 -4.31 11.48 -16.55
C HIS A 204 -4.04 11.95 -15.11
N PRO A 205 -4.69 13.03 -14.63
CA PRO A 205 -4.54 13.47 -13.25
C PRO A 205 -5.16 12.45 -12.29
N GLY A 206 -4.60 12.40 -11.07
CA GLY A 206 -5.14 11.57 -10.00
C GLY A 206 -6.18 12.31 -9.14
N ALA A 207 -7.02 11.55 -8.44
CA ALA A 207 -7.96 12.11 -7.49
C ALA A 207 -8.21 11.18 -6.30
N TYR A 208 -8.30 11.74 -5.10
CA TYR A 208 -8.92 11.07 -3.97
C TYR A 208 -10.38 11.51 -3.86
N ILE A 209 -11.30 10.56 -4.00
CA ILE A 209 -12.72 10.77 -3.86
C ILE A 209 -13.07 10.43 -2.42
N VAL A 210 -13.18 11.46 -1.58
CA VAL A 210 -13.37 11.31 -0.14
C VAL A 210 -14.85 11.10 0.21
N ASP A 211 -15.10 10.13 1.10
CA ASP A 211 -16.41 9.91 1.68
C ASP A 211 -16.67 10.92 2.80
N LEU A 212 -17.52 11.93 2.55
CA LEU A 212 -17.90 12.95 3.53
C LEU A 212 -19.38 12.83 3.94
N LYS A 213 -19.99 11.64 3.85
CA LYS A 213 -21.44 11.45 4.16
C LYS A 213 -21.78 11.81 5.60
N ASP A 214 -20.85 11.62 6.54
CA ASP A 214 -21.01 12.03 7.93
C ASP A 214 -19.75 12.76 8.42
N LEU A 215 -19.87 14.10 8.44
CA LEU A 215 -18.82 15.00 8.88
C LEU A 215 -18.60 14.95 10.39
N THR A 216 -19.60 14.55 11.19
CA THR A 216 -19.53 14.52 12.66
C THR A 216 -18.61 13.42 13.19
N ARG A 217 -18.10 12.57 12.30
CA ARG A 217 -17.14 11.50 12.59
C ARG A 217 -15.77 11.72 11.93
N ARG A 218 -15.57 12.88 11.28
CA ARG A 218 -14.32 13.27 10.62
C ARG A 218 -13.75 14.55 11.22
N PRO A 219 -13.07 14.46 12.37
CA PRO A 219 -12.53 15.65 13.01
C PRO A 219 -11.44 16.27 12.13
N ALA A 220 -11.45 17.60 12.05
CA ALA A 220 -10.56 18.39 11.21
C ALA A 220 -9.08 18.13 11.53
N TRP A 221 -8.76 17.92 12.81
CA TRP A 221 -7.39 17.62 13.26
C TRP A 221 -6.85 16.28 12.70
N SER A 222 -7.71 15.35 12.30
CA SER A 222 -7.26 14.04 11.77
C SER A 222 -6.95 14.06 10.27
N LEU A 223 -7.51 15.05 9.56
CA LEU A 223 -7.55 15.05 8.10
C LEU A 223 -6.19 15.26 7.42
N PRO A 224 -5.24 16.05 7.97
CA PRO A 224 -3.94 16.22 7.34
C PRO A 224 -3.14 14.91 7.17
N SER A 225 -3.25 13.95 8.10
CA SER A 225 -2.62 12.63 7.93
C SER A 225 -3.30 11.81 6.83
N VAL A 226 -4.62 11.96 6.66
CA VAL A 226 -5.36 11.33 5.55
C VAL A 226 -4.86 11.89 4.23
N VAL A 227 -4.66 13.21 4.11
CA VAL A 227 -4.10 13.81 2.89
C VAL A 227 -2.71 13.24 2.59
N ALA A 228 -1.85 13.11 3.61
CA ALA A 228 -0.53 12.53 3.43
C ALA A 228 -0.56 11.06 2.97
N HIS A 229 -1.47 10.27 3.52
CA HIS A 229 -1.64 8.86 3.22
C HIS A 229 -2.27 8.62 1.83
N GLU A 230 -3.40 9.26 1.57
CA GLU A 230 -4.23 9.07 0.39
C GLU A 230 -3.65 9.72 -0.86
N LEU A 231 -2.97 10.86 -0.69
CA LEU A 231 -2.47 11.69 -1.79
C LEU A 231 -0.95 11.72 -1.81
N LEU A 232 -0.35 12.79 -1.28
CA LEU A 232 1.08 13.07 -1.37
C LEU A 232 1.69 13.14 0.05
N PRO A 233 2.80 12.44 0.34
CA PRO A 233 3.61 11.61 -0.57
C PRO A 233 3.17 10.13 -0.65
N GLY A 234 1.99 9.77 -0.14
CA GLY A 234 1.52 8.40 0.01
C GLY A 234 1.08 7.73 -1.30
N HIS A 235 -0.19 7.32 -1.35
CA HIS A 235 -0.70 6.44 -2.40
C HIS A 235 -0.58 7.00 -3.81
N MET A 236 -0.83 8.28 -4.06
CA MET A 236 -0.81 8.78 -5.43
C MET A 236 0.59 8.78 -6.05
N VAL A 237 1.62 8.98 -5.23
CA VAL A 237 3.01 8.83 -5.68
C VAL A 237 3.30 7.37 -6.02
N GLN A 238 3.00 6.46 -5.09
CA GLN A 238 3.32 5.05 -5.25
C GLN A 238 2.55 4.40 -6.40
N LEU A 239 1.23 4.58 -6.41
CA LEU A 239 0.36 4.03 -7.45
C LEU A 239 0.60 4.73 -8.78
N GLY A 240 0.92 6.02 -8.80
CA GLY A 240 1.26 6.72 -10.04
C GLY A 240 2.53 6.18 -10.71
N ILE A 241 3.57 5.89 -9.93
CA ILE A 241 4.78 5.24 -10.43
C ILE A 241 4.46 3.82 -10.92
N GLU A 242 3.62 3.10 -10.18
CA GLU A 242 3.22 1.75 -10.55
C GLU A 242 2.38 1.70 -11.83
N SER A 243 1.49 2.66 -12.06
CA SER A 243 0.66 2.75 -13.28
C SER A 243 1.49 2.88 -14.56
N ALA A 244 2.69 3.45 -14.49
CA ALA A 244 3.59 3.55 -15.65
C ALA A 244 4.38 2.26 -15.94
N ALA A 245 4.47 1.35 -14.96
CA ALA A 245 5.14 0.05 -15.08
C ALA A 245 4.32 -1.03 -14.35
N PRO A 246 3.16 -1.40 -14.91
CA PRO A 246 2.16 -2.17 -14.18
C PRO A 246 2.70 -3.55 -13.78
N PRO A 247 2.55 -3.95 -12.49
CA PRO A 247 2.91 -5.29 -12.03
C PRO A 247 2.08 -6.37 -12.71
N HIS A 248 2.69 -7.54 -12.92
CA HIS A 248 1.91 -8.75 -13.19
C HIS A 248 0.97 -9.08 -11.99
N PRO A 249 -0.26 -9.60 -12.22
CA PRO A 249 -1.21 -9.94 -11.13
C PRO A 249 -0.66 -10.84 -10.01
N LEU A 250 0.30 -11.73 -10.31
CA LEU A 250 1.00 -12.51 -9.27
C LEU A 250 1.82 -11.60 -8.34
N ARG A 251 2.51 -10.58 -8.86
CA ARG A 251 3.22 -9.60 -8.01
C ARG A 251 2.24 -8.80 -7.16
N ILE A 252 1.09 -8.42 -7.72
CA ILE A 252 0.00 -7.77 -6.95
C ILE A 252 -0.39 -8.63 -5.75
N THR A 253 -0.60 -9.92 -5.98
CA THR A 253 -1.03 -10.88 -4.97
C THR A 253 0.02 -11.06 -3.86
N TYR A 254 1.30 -11.16 -4.22
CA TYR A 254 2.37 -11.51 -3.28
C TYR A 254 3.12 -10.32 -2.70
N ALA A 255 2.88 -9.10 -3.17
CA ALA A 255 3.49 -7.86 -2.64
C ALA A 255 2.43 -6.86 -2.13
N ALA A 256 1.26 -7.36 -1.72
CA ALA A 256 0.11 -6.52 -1.36
C ALA A 256 0.38 -5.56 -0.19
N ALA A 257 1.18 -5.98 0.80
CA ALA A 257 1.45 -5.18 2.01
C ALA A 257 2.23 -3.88 1.72
N PHE A 258 2.96 -3.82 0.60
CA PHE A 258 3.80 -2.68 0.24
C PHE A 258 3.00 -1.39 0.08
N VAL A 259 1.80 -1.46 -0.51
CA VAL A 259 1.00 -0.28 -0.86
C VAL A 259 0.59 0.49 0.40
N GLU A 260 0.03 -0.21 1.39
CA GLU A 260 -0.34 0.37 2.69
C GLU A 260 0.89 0.68 3.55
N GLY A 261 1.92 -0.17 3.47
CA GLY A 261 3.20 0.06 4.17
C GLY A 261 3.88 1.36 3.74
N TRP A 262 3.93 1.62 2.43
CA TRP A 262 4.45 2.87 1.87
C TRP A 262 3.62 4.06 2.30
N ALA A 263 2.29 4.02 2.14
CA ALA A 263 1.45 5.17 2.46
C ALA A 263 1.54 5.54 3.95
N THR A 264 1.59 4.54 4.84
CA THR A 264 1.80 4.76 6.28
C THR A 264 3.19 5.29 6.59
N TYR A 265 4.23 4.79 5.90
CA TYR A 265 5.58 5.32 6.00
C TYR A 265 5.65 6.78 5.56
N ALA A 266 5.01 7.10 4.43
CA ALA A 266 4.98 8.42 3.82
C ALA A 266 4.36 9.49 4.74
N GLU A 267 3.33 9.14 5.53
CA GLU A 267 2.79 10.03 6.56
C GLU A 267 3.88 10.51 7.54
N THR A 268 4.81 9.62 7.92
CA THR A 268 5.89 9.97 8.86
C THR A 268 6.93 10.91 8.27
N LEU A 269 7.07 10.96 6.94
CA LEU A 269 8.03 11.82 6.26
C LEU A 269 7.64 13.30 6.38
N VAL A 270 6.34 13.57 6.44
CA VAL A 270 5.78 14.94 6.49
C VAL A 270 5.29 15.32 7.88
N ALA A 271 5.51 14.47 8.89
CA ALA A 271 5.04 14.69 10.27
C ALA A 271 5.53 16.00 10.90
N SER A 272 6.64 16.58 10.41
CA SER A 272 7.13 17.89 10.84
C SER A 272 6.20 19.06 10.51
N ARG A 273 5.28 18.91 9.54
CA ARG A 273 4.25 19.89 9.21
C ARG A 273 3.12 19.94 10.23
N PHE A 274 2.95 18.89 11.01
CA PHE A 274 1.90 18.79 12.01
C PHE A 274 2.36 19.49 13.30
N THR A 275 2.47 20.82 13.25
CA THR A 275 2.97 21.63 14.38
C THR A 275 1.88 21.90 15.43
N ASP A 276 0.61 21.97 15.01
CA ASP A 276 -0.54 21.99 15.91
C ASP A 276 -0.60 20.67 16.70
N PRO A 277 -0.64 20.71 18.05
CA PRO A 277 -0.72 19.50 18.86
C PRO A 277 -1.88 18.57 18.51
N ARG A 278 -3.05 19.10 18.15
CA ARG A 278 -4.23 18.31 17.75
C ARG A 278 -3.98 17.61 16.43
N VAL A 279 -3.39 18.30 15.45
CA VAL A 279 -3.05 17.69 14.15
C VAL A 279 -1.97 16.60 14.31
N ALA A 280 -0.95 16.85 15.14
CA ALA A 280 0.06 15.86 15.46
C ALA A 280 -0.55 14.63 16.16
N LEU A 281 -1.50 14.85 17.08
CA LEU A 281 -2.27 13.76 17.71
C LEU A 281 -3.10 12.99 16.69
N GLY A 282 -3.67 13.67 15.70
CA GLY A 282 -4.38 13.03 14.58
C GLY A 282 -3.50 12.11 13.76
N HIS A 283 -2.30 12.57 13.41
CA HIS A 283 -1.30 11.72 12.76
C HIS A 283 -0.92 10.51 13.63
N LEU A 284 -0.65 10.72 14.92
CA LEU A 284 -0.34 9.61 15.84
C LEU A 284 -1.51 8.64 15.99
N HIS A 285 -2.75 9.13 16.01
CA HIS A 285 -3.95 8.28 16.08
C HIS A 285 -4.05 7.36 14.86
N TRP A 286 -3.80 7.88 13.66
CA TRP A 286 -3.76 7.08 12.43
C TRP A 286 -2.68 5.99 12.45
N LEU A 287 -1.49 6.29 12.99
CA LEU A 287 -0.44 5.28 13.19
C LEU A 287 -0.84 4.24 14.24
N ILE A 288 -1.44 4.67 15.36
CA ILE A 288 -1.95 3.80 16.42
C ILE A 288 -3.05 2.89 15.88
N PHE A 289 -4.01 3.40 15.12
CA PHE A 289 -5.05 2.61 14.46
C PHE A 289 -4.45 1.46 13.64
N ARG A 290 -3.44 1.75 12.80
CA ARG A 290 -2.78 0.75 11.95
C ARG A 290 -1.96 -0.26 12.76
N ALA A 291 -1.27 0.17 13.81
CA ALA A 291 -0.53 -0.72 14.71
C ALA A 291 -1.46 -1.59 15.58
N ALA A 292 -2.56 -1.01 16.06
CA ALA A 292 -3.56 -1.70 16.89
C ALA A 292 -4.28 -2.78 16.09
N ARG A 293 -4.78 -2.48 14.87
CA ARG A 293 -5.42 -3.50 14.01
C ARG A 293 -4.46 -4.63 13.63
N ALA A 294 -3.17 -4.32 13.45
CA ALA A 294 -2.14 -5.32 13.20
C ALA A 294 -1.90 -6.22 14.43
N ARG A 295 -1.91 -5.63 15.62
CA ARG A 295 -1.75 -6.37 16.88
C ARG A 295 -2.97 -7.23 17.19
N ILE A 296 -4.15 -6.77 16.81
CA ILE A 296 -5.42 -7.52 16.89
C ILE A 296 -5.43 -8.69 15.92
N ASP A 297 -4.92 -8.53 14.69
CA ASP A 297 -4.77 -9.62 13.72
C ASP A 297 -3.94 -10.78 14.30
N LEU A 298 -2.77 -10.48 14.89
CA LEU A 298 -1.96 -11.46 15.63
C LEU A 298 -2.69 -12.00 16.87
N GLY A 299 -3.39 -11.14 17.61
CA GLY A 299 -4.16 -11.52 18.79
C GLY A 299 -5.22 -12.57 18.47
N LEU A 300 -6.05 -12.33 17.45
CA LEU A 300 -7.13 -13.21 17.04
C LEU A 300 -6.61 -14.54 16.45
N HIS A 301 -5.61 -14.48 15.58
CA HIS A 301 -5.24 -15.64 14.75
C HIS A 301 -4.04 -16.44 15.26
N HIS A 302 -3.13 -15.83 16.03
CA HIS A 302 -1.96 -16.50 16.61
C HIS A 302 -2.09 -16.71 18.12
N GLN A 303 -2.68 -15.75 18.85
CA GLN A 303 -2.84 -15.84 20.31
C GLN A 303 -4.24 -16.26 20.75
N HIS A 304 -5.17 -16.46 19.80
CA HIS A 304 -6.54 -16.91 20.04
C HIS A 304 -7.35 -16.02 20.99
N TRP A 305 -7.12 -14.70 20.97
CA TRP A 305 -7.96 -13.74 21.68
C TRP A 305 -9.43 -13.89 21.28
N SER A 306 -10.32 -13.70 22.26
CA SER A 306 -11.74 -13.54 21.95
C SER A 306 -11.97 -12.21 21.22
N GLN A 307 -13.08 -12.09 20.49
CA GLN A 307 -13.44 -10.82 19.85
C GLN A 307 -13.65 -9.71 20.89
N ASP A 308 -14.18 -10.04 22.06
CA ASP A 308 -14.36 -9.09 23.17
C ASP A 308 -13.02 -8.62 23.73
N GLU A 309 -12.05 -9.53 23.90
CA GLU A 309 -10.69 -9.17 24.30
C GLU A 309 -10.03 -8.27 23.25
N ALA A 310 -10.09 -8.66 21.97
CA ALA A 310 -9.54 -7.87 20.88
C ALA A 310 -10.17 -6.47 20.81
N ARG A 311 -11.49 -6.37 20.99
CA ARG A 311 -12.22 -5.09 21.05
C ARG A 311 -11.75 -4.23 22.23
N ALA A 312 -11.67 -4.82 23.42
CA ALA A 312 -11.24 -4.12 24.63
C ALA A 312 -9.82 -3.55 24.47
N ARG A 313 -8.89 -4.35 23.92
CA ARG A 313 -7.53 -3.92 23.60
C ARG A 313 -7.49 -2.79 22.57
N GLN A 314 -8.33 -2.87 21.53
CA GLN A 314 -8.41 -1.80 20.54
C GLN A 314 -8.85 -0.48 21.16
N ILE A 315 -9.87 -0.50 22.01
CA ILE A 315 -10.35 0.67 22.75
C ILE A 315 -9.26 1.22 23.66
N GLU A 316 -8.55 0.35 24.39
CA GLU A 316 -7.46 0.75 25.30
C GLU A 316 -6.36 1.52 24.55
N TRP A 317 -5.95 1.05 23.37
CA TRP A 317 -4.87 1.68 22.59
C TRP A 317 -5.32 2.89 21.78
N GLN A 318 -6.51 2.84 21.19
CA GLN A 318 -6.96 3.78 20.15
C GLN A 318 -8.04 4.76 20.64
N GLY A 319 -8.81 4.39 21.65
CA GLY A 319 -9.98 5.15 22.12
C GLY A 319 -11.15 5.00 21.17
N ALA A 320 -11.34 5.97 20.28
CA ALA A 320 -12.46 6.00 19.34
C ALA A 320 -12.11 5.40 17.95
N PRO A 321 -13.07 4.76 17.27
CA PRO A 321 -12.88 4.25 15.92
C PRO A 321 -12.80 5.38 14.90
N VAL A 322 -12.04 5.16 13.83
CA VAL A 322 -12.00 6.09 12.69
C VAL A 322 -13.29 5.97 11.86
N TYR A 323 -13.65 7.02 11.14
CA TYR A 323 -14.94 7.15 10.44
C TYR A 323 -15.37 5.90 9.64
N PHE A 324 -14.50 5.43 8.75
CA PHE A 324 -14.80 4.33 7.82
C PHE A 324 -14.56 2.93 8.38
N ALA A 325 -14.13 2.82 9.64
CA ALA A 325 -13.73 1.56 10.27
C ALA A 325 -14.18 1.55 11.74
N SER A 326 -15.45 1.19 11.96
CA SER A 326 -15.92 0.84 13.32
C SER A 326 -15.16 -0.38 13.83
N PHE A 327 -15.07 -0.53 15.16
CA PHE A 327 -14.40 -1.70 15.75
C PHE A 327 -15.02 -3.02 15.29
N ASP A 328 -16.35 -3.11 15.25
CA ASP A 328 -17.04 -4.33 14.82
C ASP A 328 -16.77 -4.68 13.34
N THR A 329 -16.74 -3.66 12.46
CA THR A 329 -16.41 -3.85 11.05
C THR A 329 -14.94 -4.27 10.87
N GLU A 330 -14.02 -3.66 11.60
CA GLU A 330 -12.60 -4.01 11.53
C GLU A 330 -12.31 -5.40 12.09
N LEU A 331 -12.95 -5.80 13.20
CA LEU A 331 -12.83 -7.14 13.75
C LEU A 331 -13.36 -8.18 12.76
N THR A 332 -14.54 -7.94 12.18
CA THR A 332 -15.14 -8.83 11.16
C THR A 332 -14.22 -8.99 9.94
N ARG A 333 -13.63 -7.89 9.46
CA ARG A 333 -12.70 -7.91 8.32
C ARG A 333 -11.40 -8.64 8.68
N THR A 334 -10.86 -8.39 9.87
CA THR A 334 -9.63 -9.01 10.35
C THR A 334 -9.77 -10.52 10.51
N LEU A 335 -10.92 -11.01 10.99
CA LEU A 335 -11.21 -12.45 11.07
C LEU A 335 -11.22 -13.14 9.69
N ARG A 336 -11.65 -12.45 8.64
CA ARG A 336 -11.72 -13.00 7.27
C ARG A 336 -10.39 -12.96 6.53
N GLU A 337 -9.47 -12.10 6.96
CA GLU A 337 -8.24 -11.78 6.23
C GLU A 337 -7.00 -11.94 7.11
N PRO A 338 -6.69 -13.16 7.59
CA PRO A 338 -5.56 -13.39 8.48
C PRO A 338 -4.24 -12.88 7.91
N ALA A 339 -3.43 -12.32 8.81
CA ALA A 339 -2.11 -11.74 8.58
C ALA A 339 -2.07 -10.49 7.68
N SER A 340 -3.21 -10.01 7.18
CA SER A 340 -3.24 -8.87 6.25
C SER A 340 -2.90 -7.57 6.95
N ARG A 341 -3.55 -7.31 8.09
CA ARG A 341 -3.35 -6.07 8.84
C ARG A 341 -1.96 -6.07 9.48
N ALA A 342 -1.51 -7.24 9.95
CA ALA A 342 -0.16 -7.42 10.45
C ALA A 342 0.89 -7.12 9.36
N ALA A 343 0.74 -7.68 8.16
CA ALA A 343 1.68 -7.45 7.07
C ALA A 343 1.76 -5.96 6.66
N GLU A 344 0.63 -5.27 6.54
CA GLU A 344 0.58 -3.84 6.18
C GLU A 344 1.37 -2.97 7.18
N ALA A 345 1.14 -3.16 8.48
CA ALA A 345 1.84 -2.40 9.51
C ALA A 345 3.33 -2.80 9.61
N LEU A 346 3.66 -4.08 9.49
CA LEU A 346 5.06 -4.52 9.50
C LEU A 346 5.83 -4.03 8.28
N ALA A 347 5.19 -3.89 7.11
CA ALA A 347 5.80 -3.29 5.94
C ALA A 347 6.18 -1.82 6.18
N TRP A 348 5.28 -1.05 6.81
CA TRP A 348 5.59 0.31 7.25
C TRP A 348 6.77 0.35 8.21
N LEU A 349 6.75 -0.48 9.25
CA LEU A 349 7.80 -0.50 10.27
C LEU A 349 9.15 -0.93 9.67
N ALA A 350 9.16 -1.89 8.75
CA ALA A 350 10.36 -2.30 8.03
C ALA A 350 10.94 -1.17 7.16
N LEU A 351 10.08 -0.41 6.46
CA LEU A 351 10.52 0.78 5.71
C LEU A 351 11.12 1.83 6.65
N ALA A 352 10.50 2.08 7.80
CA ALA A 352 11.00 3.02 8.79
C ALA A 352 12.35 2.58 9.38
N ASP A 353 12.52 1.28 9.62
CA ASP A 353 13.74 0.71 10.21
C ASP A 353 14.90 0.69 9.19
N ARG A 354 14.63 0.49 7.89
CA ARG A 354 15.64 0.48 6.82
C ARG A 354 16.01 1.86 6.29
N ALA A 355 15.16 2.86 6.47
CA ALA A 355 15.38 4.19 5.92
C ALA A 355 16.70 4.82 6.43
N PRO A 356 17.61 5.24 5.53
CA PRO A 356 18.86 5.88 5.93
C PRO A 356 18.62 7.14 6.76
N ARG A 357 19.43 7.35 7.80
CA ARG A 357 19.33 8.55 8.65
C ARG A 357 19.74 9.82 7.90
N ASP A 358 20.81 9.73 7.09
CA ASP A 358 21.27 10.83 6.23
C ASP A 358 20.20 11.22 5.17
N PRO A 359 19.79 12.50 5.09
CA PRO A 359 18.74 12.93 4.17
C PRO A 359 19.06 12.64 2.70
N ALA A 360 20.29 12.86 2.24
CA ALA A 360 20.64 12.67 0.83
C ALA A 360 20.62 11.18 0.42
N ARG A 361 21.14 10.30 1.27
CA ARG A 361 21.01 8.84 1.10
C ARG A 361 19.56 8.40 1.17
N ARG A 362 18.76 8.96 2.07
CA ARG A 362 17.33 8.63 2.21
C ARG A 362 16.55 8.95 0.95
N ARG A 363 16.77 10.11 0.33
CA ARG A 363 16.12 10.49 -0.95
C ARG A 363 16.42 9.48 -2.07
N ARG A 364 17.68 9.05 -2.20
CA ARG A 364 18.06 8.01 -3.18
C ARG A 364 17.44 6.65 -2.86
N TRP A 365 17.40 6.29 -1.57
CA TRP A 365 16.77 5.06 -1.12
C TRP A 365 15.26 5.06 -1.39
N HIS A 366 14.54 6.16 -1.15
CA HIS A 366 13.12 6.29 -1.51
C HIS A 366 12.86 6.09 -3.00
N ALA A 367 13.70 6.68 -3.86
CA ALA A 367 13.60 6.48 -5.31
C ALA A 367 13.74 5.00 -5.67
N ALA A 368 14.69 4.29 -5.07
CA ALA A 368 14.89 2.86 -5.30
C ALA A 368 13.74 2.00 -4.74
N VAL A 369 13.21 2.34 -3.56
CA VAL A 369 12.04 1.68 -2.94
C VAL A 369 10.81 1.80 -3.84
N LEU A 370 10.57 2.96 -4.46
CA LEU A 370 9.40 3.19 -5.32
C LEU A 370 9.58 2.70 -6.76
N ALA A 371 10.81 2.66 -7.28
CA ALA A 371 11.10 2.35 -8.68
C ALA A 371 10.50 1.00 -9.10
N ASN A 372 9.79 0.95 -10.23
CA ASN A 372 9.12 -0.26 -10.72
C ASN A 372 7.96 -0.74 -9.81
N GLY A 373 7.38 0.14 -8.98
CA GLY A 373 6.16 -0.13 -8.22
C GLY A 373 6.33 -1.05 -7.01
N ARG A 374 5.23 -1.69 -6.59
CA ARG A 374 5.18 -2.54 -5.38
C ARG A 374 6.18 -3.70 -5.37
N LYS A 375 6.72 -3.99 -4.17
CA LYS A 375 7.75 -5.00 -3.93
C LYS A 375 7.47 -5.77 -2.63
N ARG A 376 7.92 -7.02 -2.58
CA ARG A 376 8.04 -7.75 -1.31
C ARG A 376 9.18 -7.17 -0.46
N LEU A 377 9.15 -7.38 0.86
CA LEU A 377 10.20 -6.81 1.73
C LEU A 377 11.62 -7.28 1.39
N GLU A 378 11.80 -8.53 0.99
CA GLU A 378 13.09 -9.10 0.57
C GLU A 378 13.63 -8.48 -0.74
N GLN A 379 12.76 -7.80 -1.51
CA GLN A 379 13.12 -7.12 -2.76
C GLN A 379 13.46 -5.64 -2.55
N LEU A 380 13.36 -5.12 -1.32
CA LEU A 380 13.72 -3.73 -1.02
C LEU A 380 15.25 -3.55 -0.96
N PRO A 381 15.77 -2.39 -1.39
CA PRO A 381 17.20 -2.09 -1.45
C PRO A 381 17.85 -1.82 -0.09
#